data_AF-A0A966NAW9-F1
#
_entry.id   AF-A0A966NAW9-F1
#
_cell.length_a   1.000
_cell.length_b   1.000
_cell.length_c   1.000
_cell.angle_alpha   90.00
_cell.angle_beta   90.00
_cell.angle_gamma   90.00
#
_symmetry.space_group_name_H-M   'P 1'
#
loop_
_entity.id
_entity.type
_entity.pdbx_description
1 polymer ?
#
loop_
_entity_poly.entity_id
_entity_poly.type
_entity_poly.pdbx_seq_one_letter_code
_entity_poly.pdbx_strand_id
1 'polypeptide(L)'
;MNRYVIFTSDELGLETYLGSGAEAKRVNLGNTPEAIAASMKELKISNNDDIYYSSGMEFGTEVGFKTDEAPIELFEKACNVYSNLLTSNQ
;
A
#
# COMPACT_ATOMS: atom_id res chain seq x y z
N MET A 1 12.63 8.07 -10.23
CA MET A 1 11.97 7.75 -8.95
C MET A 1 10.49 7.77 -9.23
N ASN A 2 9.80 6.64 -9.02
CA ASN A 2 8.36 6.60 -9.19
C ASN A 2 7.70 7.08 -7.90
N ARG A 3 6.57 7.77 -8.02
CA ARG A 3 5.80 8.26 -6.89
C ARG A 3 4.52 7.47 -6.75
N TYR A 4 4.24 7.03 -5.53
CA TYR A 4 3.05 6.25 -5.21
C TYR A 4 2.27 6.93 -4.08
N VAL A 5 0.95 6.92 -4.20
CA VAL A 5 0.04 7.43 -3.18
C VAL A 5 -0.78 6.25 -2.70
N ILE A 6 -0.65 5.93 -1.42
CA ILE A 6 -1.38 4.84 -0.76
C ILE A 6 -2.64 5.41 -0.11
N PHE A 7 -3.75 4.73 -0.31
CA PHE A 7 -5.04 5.11 0.25
C PHE A 7 -5.85 3.87 0.59
N THR A 8 -6.80 4.03 1.52
CA THR A 8 -7.71 2.97 1.92
C THR A 8 -8.69 2.63 0.82
N SER A 9 -9.07 1.36 0.72
CA SER A 9 -10.18 0.88 -0.11
C SER A 9 -11.40 0.53 0.74
N ASP A 10 -12.56 0.44 0.07
CA ASP A 10 -13.83 0.06 0.70
C ASP A 10 -13.84 -1.39 1.25
N GLU A 11 -12.81 -2.20 0.96
CA GLU A 11 -12.68 -3.61 1.39
C GLU A 11 -11.71 -3.80 2.57
N LEU A 12 -11.47 -2.76 3.38
CA LEU A 12 -10.45 -2.74 4.45
C LEU A 12 -9.03 -3.03 3.92
N GLY A 13 -8.80 -2.72 2.64
CA GLY A 13 -7.52 -2.90 1.97
C GLY A 13 -6.83 -1.58 1.67
N LEU A 14 -5.68 -1.70 1.02
CA LEU A 14 -4.93 -0.56 0.50
C LEU A 14 -4.93 -0.58 -1.03
N GLU A 15 -4.95 0.61 -1.60
CA GLU A 15 -4.88 0.87 -3.03
C GLU A 15 -3.78 1.89 -3.34
N THR A 16 -3.32 1.88 -4.59
CA THR A 16 -2.44 2.92 -5.15
C THR A 16 -2.89 3.31 -6.55
N TYR A 17 -2.37 4.42 -7.06
CA TYR A 17 -2.40 4.74 -8.47
C TYR A 17 -1.14 4.21 -9.18
N LEU A 18 -1.31 3.67 -10.38
CA LEU A 18 -0.23 3.41 -11.34
C LEU A 18 -0.37 4.33 -12.56
N GLY A 19 0.75 4.86 -13.03
CA GLY A 19 0.78 5.84 -14.12
C GLY A 19 0.69 7.28 -13.63
N SER A 20 0.43 8.22 -14.53
CA SER A 20 0.42 9.65 -14.23
C SER A 20 -0.66 10.39 -15.00
N GLY A 21 -1.18 11.49 -14.42
CA GLY A 21 -2.17 12.34 -15.09
C GLY A 21 -3.53 11.64 -15.28
N ALA A 22 -4.21 11.94 -16.38
CA ALA A 22 -5.55 11.44 -16.67
C ALA A 22 -5.62 9.91 -16.91
N GLU A 23 -4.47 9.26 -17.12
CA GLU A 23 -4.37 7.82 -17.37
C GLU A 23 -4.02 7.02 -16.10
N ALA A 24 -3.92 7.68 -14.95
CA ALA A 24 -3.63 7.00 -13.69
C ALA A 24 -4.73 5.98 -13.34
N LYS A 25 -4.33 4.73 -13.16
CA LYS A 25 -5.23 3.62 -12.84
C LYS A 25 -5.15 3.27 -11.35
N ARG A 26 -6.30 3.13 -10.69
CA ARG A 26 -6.38 2.56 -9.34
C ARG A 26 -6.09 1.07 -9.38
N VAL A 27 -5.26 0.61 -8.44
CA VAL A 27 -4.86 -0.79 -8.29
C VAL A 27 -4.93 -1.18 -6.82
N ASN A 28 -5.62 -2.30 -6.57
CA ASN A 28 -5.71 -2.92 -5.25
C ASN A 28 -4.39 -3.61 -4.90
N LEU A 29 -3.89 -3.34 -3.69
CA LEU A 29 -2.69 -3.96 -3.12
C LEU A 29 -3.06 -5.11 -2.17
N GLY A 30 -4.28 -5.16 -1.65
CA GLY A 30 -4.78 -6.17 -0.74
C GLY A 30 -5.04 -5.64 0.67
N ASN A 31 -5.48 -6.54 1.55
CA ASN A 31 -5.91 -6.22 2.92
C ASN A 31 -5.12 -6.96 4.01
N THR A 32 -4.05 -7.66 3.64
CA THR A 32 -3.07 -8.23 4.58
C THR A 32 -1.66 -7.79 4.22
N PRO A 33 -0.72 -7.75 5.19
CA PRO A 33 0.67 -7.40 4.91
C PRO A 33 1.31 -8.24 3.79
N GLU A 34 1.01 -9.53 3.73
CA GLU A 34 1.55 -10.46 2.74
C GLU A 34 0.97 -10.21 1.34
N ALA A 35 -0.33 -9.94 1.24
CA ALA A 35 -0.97 -9.60 -0.02
C ALA A 35 -0.40 -8.30 -0.60
N ILE A 36 -0.29 -7.27 0.25
CA ILE A 36 0.28 -5.97 -0.13
C ILE A 36 1.73 -6.11 -0.57
N ALA A 37 2.55 -6.85 0.18
CA ALA A 37 3.94 -7.10 -0.20
C ALA A 37 4.05 -7.87 -1.54
N ALA A 38 3.17 -8.84 -1.78
CA ALA A 38 3.13 -9.58 -3.04
C ALA A 38 2.75 -8.67 -4.22
N SER A 39 1.72 -7.82 -4.06
CA SER A 39 1.33 -6.84 -5.07
C SER A 39 2.43 -5.81 -5.32
N MET A 40 3.11 -5.30 -4.28
CA MET A 40 4.27 -4.42 -4.43
C MET A 40 5.36 -5.08 -5.28
N LYS A 41 5.65 -6.37 -5.05
CA LYS A 41 6.64 -7.13 -5.83
C LYS A 41 6.22 -7.31 -7.28
N GLU A 42 4.96 -7.70 -7.53
CA GLU A 42 4.42 -7.88 -8.88
C GLU A 42 4.44 -6.57 -9.69
N LEU A 43 4.03 -5.48 -9.05
CA LEU A 43 3.94 -4.14 -9.62
C LEU A 43 5.30 -3.41 -9.65
N LYS A 44 6.36 -4.04 -9.12
CA LYS A 44 7.72 -3.48 -9.01
C LYS A 44 7.76 -2.15 -8.25
N ILE A 45 6.93 -2.03 -7.21
CA ILE A 45 6.94 -0.94 -6.24
C ILE A 45 7.93 -1.31 -5.15
N SER A 46 8.97 -0.50 -4.97
CA SER A 46 9.92 -0.64 -3.86
C SER A 46 9.39 0.12 -2.65
N ASN A 47 9.63 -0.39 -1.44
CA ASN A 47 9.44 0.39 -0.21
C ASN A 47 10.49 1.52 -0.03
N ASN A 48 11.45 1.65 -0.95
CA ASN A 48 12.35 2.81 -1.06
C ASN A 48 11.90 3.84 -2.11
N ASP A 49 10.77 3.62 -2.79
CA ASP A 49 10.19 4.61 -3.71
C ASP A 49 9.61 5.81 -2.93
N ASP A 50 9.22 6.86 -3.66
CA ASP A 50 8.61 8.06 -3.08
C ASP A 50 7.13 7.77 -2.74
N ILE A 51 6.88 7.31 -1.51
CA ILE A 51 5.55 6.87 -1.02
C ILE A 51 4.90 7.96 -0.16
N TYR A 52 3.67 8.34 -0.52
CA TYR A 52 2.83 9.25 0.25
C TYR A 52 1.58 8.55 0.74
N TYR A 53 1.14 8.89 1.94
CA TYR A 53 -0.17 8.51 2.44
C TYR A 53 -1.17 9.59 2.09
N SER A 54 -2.28 9.20 1.47
CA SER A 54 -3.42 10.11 1.31
C SER A 54 -4.05 10.42 2.66
N SER A 55 -4.82 11.52 2.75
CA SER A 55 -5.61 11.81 3.95
C SER A 55 -6.60 10.69 4.30
N GLY A 56 -7.06 9.88 3.33
CA GLY A 56 -7.94 8.74 3.61
C GLY A 56 -7.31 7.69 4.52
N MET A 57 -5.98 7.63 4.58
CA MET A 57 -5.25 6.76 5.51
C MET A 57 -5.42 7.17 6.98
N GLU A 58 -5.76 8.44 7.25
CA GLU A 58 -5.96 9.01 8.59
C GLU A 58 -7.42 8.89 9.06
N PHE A 59 -8.32 8.40 8.21
CA PHE A 59 -9.74 8.19 8.52
C PHE A 59 -10.10 6.71 8.43
N GLY A 60 -9.21 5.84 8.92
CA GLY A 60 -9.36 4.39 8.84
C GLY A 60 -10.70 3.89 9.42
N THR A 61 -11.19 4.50 10.50
CA THR A 61 -12.47 4.10 11.11
C THR A 61 -13.68 4.38 10.21
N GLU A 62 -13.63 5.41 9.36
CA GLU A 62 -14.73 5.75 8.44
C GLU A 62 -14.93 4.70 7.35
N VAL A 63 -13.88 3.95 7.03
CA VAL A 63 -13.89 2.86 6.04
C VAL A 63 -13.85 1.47 6.70
N GLY A 64 -14.00 1.41 8.03
CA GLY A 64 -14.24 0.19 8.80
C GLY A 64 -13.02 -0.44 9.47
N PHE A 65 -11.85 0.22 9.49
CA PHE A 65 -10.75 -0.22 10.34
C PHE A 65 -11.07 0.00 11.82
N LYS A 66 -10.37 -0.71 12.71
CA LYS A 66 -10.58 -0.61 14.16
C LYS A 66 -10.10 0.72 14.75
N THR A 67 -9.06 1.30 14.16
CA THR A 67 -8.47 2.59 14.55
C THR A 67 -8.08 3.35 13.29
N ASP A 68 -7.90 4.66 13.43
CA ASP A 68 -7.54 5.53 12.30
C ASP A 68 -6.10 5.30 11.83
N GLU A 69 -5.22 4.81 12.70
CA GLU A 69 -3.83 4.49 12.37
C GLU A 69 -3.66 3.11 11.71
N ALA A 70 -4.68 2.24 11.80
CA ALA A 70 -4.58 0.87 11.33
C ALA A 70 -4.23 0.71 9.82
N PRO A 71 -4.70 1.57 8.89
CA PRO A 71 -4.26 1.53 7.49
C PRO A 71 -2.76 1.80 7.32
N ILE A 72 -2.22 2.76 8.07
CA ILE A 72 -0.80 3.11 8.06
C ILE A 72 0.01 1.93 8.60
N GLU A 73 -0.38 1.39 9.76
CA GLU A 73 0.29 0.21 10.34
C GLU A 73 0.25 -1.00 9.40
N LEU A 74 -0.86 -1.20 8.68
CA LEU A 74 -1.00 -2.28 7.70
C LEU A 74 0.04 -2.13 6.59
N PHE A 75 0.23 -0.92 6.05
CA PHE A 75 1.23 -0.66 5.03
C PHE A 75 2.67 -0.83 5.54
N GLU A 76 2.97 -0.35 6.75
CA GLU A 76 4.30 -0.50 7.36
C GLU A 76 4.65 -1.97 7.60
N LYS A 77 3.69 -2.77 8.07
CA LYS A 77 3.85 -4.23 8.19
C LYS A 77 4.10 -4.86 6.82
N ALA A 78 3.41 -4.43 5.77
CA ALA A 78 3.64 -4.90 4.41
C ALA A 78 5.06 -4.57 3.91
N CYS A 79 5.56 -3.36 4.18
CA CYS A 79 6.94 -2.98 3.84
C CYS A 79 7.98 -3.88 4.50
N ASN A 80 7.78 -4.24 5.77
CA ASN A 80 8.66 -5.19 6.47
C ASN A 80 8.62 -6.58 5.83
N VAL A 81 7.43 -7.09 5.50
CA VAL A 81 7.27 -8.38 4.79
C VAL A 81 7.96 -8.33 3.42
N TYR A 82 7.77 -7.25 2.66
CA TYR A 82 8.40 -7.04 1.36
C TYR A 82 9.93 -7.09 1.45
N SER A 83 10.54 -6.37 2.40
CA SER A 83 11.98 -6.41 2.64
C SER A 83 12.47 -7.83 2.94
N ASN A 84 11.75 -8.58 3.77
CA ASN A 84 12.09 -9.97 4.07
C ASN A 84 12.03 -10.85 2.80
N LEU A 85 11.00 -10.70 1.97
CA LEU A 85 10.86 -11.43 0.70
C LEU A 85 12.02 -11.17 -0.27
N LEU A 86 12.63 -9.98 -0.26
CA LEU A 86 13.81 -9.69 -1.07
C LEU A 86 15.05 -10.40 -0.54
N THR A 87 15.22 -10.44 0.79
CA THR A 87 16.39 -11.08 1.43
C THR A 87 16.33 -12.62 1.42
N SER A 88 15.15 -13.23 1.48
CA SER A 88 15.01 -14.70 1.44
C SER A 88 15.17 -15.32 0.05
N ASN A 89 15.26 -14.50 -1.00
CA ASN A 89 15.50 -14.94 -2.39
C ASN A 89 16.95 -14.68 -2.86
N GLN A 90 17.86 -14.30 -1.95
CA GLN A 90 19.30 -14.19 -2.19
C GLN A 90 20.03 -15.40 -1.58
#